data_AF-A0A3D4BAE5-F1
#
_entry.id   AF-A0A3D4BAE5-F1
#
_cell.length_a   1.000
_cell.length_b   1.000
_cell.length_c   1.000
_cell.angle_alpha   90.00
_cell.angle_beta   90.00
_cell.angle_gamma   90.00
#
_symmetry.space_group_name_H-M   'P 1'
#
loop_
_entity.id
_entity.type
_entity.pdbx_description
1 polymer ?
#
loop_
_entity_poly.entity_id
_entity_poly.type
_entity_poly.pdbx_seq_one_letter_code
_entity_poly.pdbx_strand_id
1 'polypeptide(L)' 'MRLNPRLFDGGAVATFWQALADYDVLLRPGSLFGEDDSYFRLGFGYLPVERLLEGLALISRALDHAESH' A
#
# COMPACT_ATOMS: atom_id res chain seq x y z
N MET A 1 -1.78 8.70 2.92
CA MET A 1 -0.43 8.62 2.34
C MET A 1 -0.57 8.57 0.84
N ARG A 2 0.47 8.95 0.09
CA ARG A 2 0.47 8.91 -1.38
C ARG A 2 1.75 8.23 -1.85
N LEU A 3 1.64 7.33 -2.81
CA LEU A 3 2.78 6.77 -3.54
C LEU A 3 3.54 7.87 -4.28
N ASN A 4 4.86 7.75 -4.39
CA ASN A 4 5.66 8.78 -5.03
C ASN A 4 5.39 8.80 -6.54
N PRO A 5 4.80 9.87 -7.11
CA PRO A 5 4.40 9.89 -8.51
C PRO A 5 5.58 9.88 -9.50
N ARG A 6 6.82 10.05 -9.02
CA ARG A 6 8.03 9.93 -9.85
C ARG A 6 8.51 8.48 -9.98
N LEU A 7 8.10 7.61 -9.07
CA LEU A 7 8.52 6.20 -9.02
C LEU A 7 7.37 5.25 -9.34
N PHE A 8 6.12 5.68 -9.09
CA PHE A 8 4.93 4.88 -9.29
C PHE A 8 4.07 5.48 -10.39
N ASP A 9 4.19 4.94 -11.59
CA ASP A 9 3.23 5.19 -12.67
C ASP A 9 1.95 4.35 -12.46
N GLY A 10 1.00 4.42 -13.41
CA GLY A 10 -0.26 3.67 -13.30
C GLY A 10 -0.06 2.14 -13.24
N GLY A 11 0.98 1.61 -13.88
CA GLY A 11 1.32 0.19 -13.85
C GLY A 11 1.89 -0.21 -12.48
N ALA A 12 2.85 0.56 -11.98
CA ALA A 12 3.43 0.35 -10.65
C ALA A 12 2.38 0.50 -9.54
N VAL A 13 1.43 1.43 -9.66
CA VAL A 13 0.29 1.53 -8.72
C VAL A 13 -0.55 0.25 -8.74
N ALA A 14 -0.87 -0.30 -9.91
CA ALA A 14 -1.61 -1.55 -10.02
C ALA A 14 -0.83 -2.74 -9.42
N THR A 15 0.48 -2.83 -9.70
CA THR A 15 1.38 -3.85 -9.14
C THR A 15 1.46 -3.77 -7.62
N PHE A 16 1.50 -2.55 -7.05
CA PHE A 16 1.47 -2.34 -5.61
C PHE A 16 0.20 -2.91 -4.97
N TRP A 17 -0.97 -2.62 -5.53
CA TRP A 17 -2.24 -3.14 -5.02
C TRP A 17 -2.35 -4.66 -5.15
N GLN A 18 -1.84 -5.23 -6.25
CA GLN A 18 -1.78 -6.68 -6.42
C GLN A 18 -0.86 -7.33 -5.37
N ALA A 19 0.34 -6.78 -5.14
CA ALA A 19 1.27 -7.29 -4.15
C ALA A 19 0.69 -7.24 -2.73
N LEU A 20 -0.03 -6.18 -2.36
CA LEU A 20 -0.72 -6.11 -1.08
C LEU A 20 -1.77 -7.21 -0.91
N ALA A 21 -2.54 -7.50 -1.97
CA ALA A 21 -3.52 -8.60 -1.96
C ALA A 21 -2.83 -9.96 -1.79
N ASP A 22 -1.70 -10.18 -2.48
CA ASP A 22 -0.92 -11.42 -2.39
C ASP A 22 -0.28 -11.59 -0.99
N TYR A 23 -0.03 -10.49 -0.28
CA TYR A 23 0.52 -10.49 1.09
C TYR A 23 -0.55 -10.46 2.18
N ASP A 24 -1.84 -10.53 1.83
CA ASP A 24 -2.98 -10.43 2.76
C ASP A 24 -2.95 -9.14 3.60
N VAL A 25 -2.50 -8.03 3.00
CA VAL A 25 -2.46 -6.71 3.63
C VAL A 25 -3.61 -5.85 3.11
N LEU A 26 -4.48 -5.43 4.03
CA LEU A 26 -5.61 -4.56 3.71
C LEU A 26 -5.29 -3.09 4.01
N LEU A 27 -5.23 -2.29 2.95
CA LEU A 27 -5.21 -0.83 3.02
C LEU A 27 -6.54 -0.27 2.48
N ARG A 28 -6.89 0.96 2.90
CA ARG A 28 -8.03 1.65 2.28
C ARG A 28 -7.55 2.53 1.13
N PRO A 29 -7.97 2.26 -0.12
CA PRO A 29 -7.56 3.05 -1.28
C PRO A 29 -8.17 4.46 -1.27
N GLY A 30 -7.55 5.36 -2.02
CA GLY A 30 -7.93 6.77 -2.16
C GLY A 30 -9.32 6.98 -2.73
N SER A 31 -9.75 6.11 -3.64
CA SER A 31 -11.09 6.15 -4.25
C SER A 31 -12.24 6.14 -3.24
N LEU A 32 -12.04 5.53 -2.06
CA LEU A 32 -13.03 5.56 -0.96
C LEU A 32 -13.15 6.94 -0.28
N PHE A 33 -12.30 7.90 -0.64
CA PHE A 33 -12.21 9.23 -0.06
C PHE A 33 -12.21 10.35 -1.12
N GLY A 34 -12.49 10.02 -2.39
CA GLY A 34 -12.52 11.00 -3.49
C GLY A 34 -11.14 11.34 -4.07
N GLU A 35 -10.11 10.57 -3.75
CA GLU A 35 -8.76 10.68 -4.32
C GLU A 35 -8.51 9.53 -5.32
N ASP A 36 -7.44 9.61 -6.10
CA ASP A 36 -7.00 8.48 -6.92
C ASP A 36 -6.32 7.39 -6.08
N ASP A 37 -6.21 6.16 -6.61
CA ASP A 37 -5.68 5.00 -5.88
C ASP A 37 -4.14 5.00 -5.71
N SER A 38 -3.43 6.07 -6.13
CA SER A 38 -2.08 6.35 -5.61
C SER A 38 -2.09 6.83 -4.16
N TYR A 39 -3.26 7.24 -3.65
CA TYR A 39 -3.47 7.53 -2.25
C TYR A 39 -4.01 6.31 -1.51
N PHE A 40 -3.62 6.17 -0.23
CA PHE A 40 -4.18 5.16 0.66
C PHE A 40 -4.13 5.61 2.12
N ARG A 41 -4.90 4.92 2.97
CA ARG A 41 -4.89 5.11 4.43
C ARG A 41 -4.50 3.82 5.14
N LEU A 42 -3.61 3.98 6.11
CA LEU A 42 -3.27 2.96 7.09
C LEU A 42 -4.30 2.99 8.23
N GLY A 43 -4.89 1.84 8.52
CA GLY A 43 -5.78 1.64 9.66
C GLY A 43 -5.17 0.64 10.62
N PHE A 44 -4.97 1.04 11.88
CA PHE A 44 -4.32 0.18 12.90
C PHE A 44 -5.07 0.16 14.25
N GLY A 45 -6.32 0.63 14.29
CA GLY A 45 -6.98 1.06 15.53
C GLY A 45 -7.09 0.07 16.69
N TYR A 46 -7.16 -1.25 16.44
CA TYR A 46 -7.40 -2.26 17.49
C TYR A 46 -6.35 -3.38 17.53
N LEU A 47 -5.29 -3.29 16.73
CA LEU A 47 -4.31 -4.36 16.63
C LEU A 47 -3.15 -4.15 17.64
N PRO A 48 -2.56 -5.23 18.19
CA PRO A 48 -1.35 -5.15 19.00
C PRO A 48 -0.18 -4.59 18.18
N VAL A 49 0.64 -3.70 18.76
CA VAL A 49 1.70 -2.95 18.06
C VAL A 49 2.65 -3.83 17.25
N GLU A 50 2.85 -5.08 17.63
CA GLU A 50 3.66 -6.06 16.91
C GLU A 50 3.10 -6.32 15.50
N ARG A 51 1.77 -6.35 15.36
CA ARG A 51 1.09 -6.46 14.06
C ARG A 51 1.27 -5.22 13.19
N LEU A 52 1.52 -4.04 13.79
CA LEU A 52 1.84 -2.84 13.00
C LEU A 52 3.17 -3.04 12.31
N LEU A 53 4.17 -3.51 13.05
CA LEU A 53 5.52 -3.71 12.53
C LEU A 53 5.52 -4.74 11.41
N GLU A 54 4.82 -5.87 11.60
CA GLU A 54 4.63 -6.88 10.56
C GLU A 54 3.94 -6.30 9.32
N GLY A 55 2.84 -5.56 9.49
CA GLY A 55 2.12 -4.94 8.39
C GLY A 55 2.95 -3.90 7.64
N LEU A 56 3.69 -3.05 8.35
CA LEU A 56 4.60 -2.07 7.74
C LEU A 56 5.73 -2.74 6.95
N ALA A 57 6.27 -3.87 7.44
CA ALA A 57 7.28 -4.62 6.71
C ALA A 57 6.73 -5.20 5.40
N LEU A 58 5.50 -5.72 5.41
CA LEU A 58 4.84 -6.21 4.19
C LEU A 58 4.51 -5.08 3.20
N ILE A 59 4.09 -3.91 3.70
CA ILE A 59 3.87 -2.72 2.86
C ILE A 59 5.18 -2.28 2.22
N SER A 60 6.29 -2.24 2.97
CA SER A 60 7.62 -1.94 2.43
C SER A 60 7.98 -2.89 1.29
N ARG A 61 7.77 -4.20 1.49
CA ARG A 61 8.01 -5.21 0.46
C ARG A 61 7.14 -5.01 -0.79
N ALA A 62 5.88 -4.58 -0.62
CA ALA A 62 5.00 -4.28 -1.75
C ALA A 62 5.47 -3.04 -2.53
N LEU A 63 5.98 -2.01 -1.83
CA LEU A 63 6.60 -0.85 -2.46
C LEU A 63 7.81 -1.25 -3.30
N ASP A 64 8.76 -1.99 -2.71
CA ASP A 64 9.97 -2.43 -3.41
C ASP A 64 9.65 -3.28 -4.66
N HIS A 65 8.64 -4.15 -4.56
CA HIS A 65 8.20 -4.99 -5.68
C HIS A 65 7.63 -4.17 -6.84
N ALA A 66 6.86 -3.13 -6.53
CA ALA A 66 6.20 -2.28 -7.50
C ALA A 66 7.15 -1.25 -8.14
N GLU A 67 8.17 -0.76 -7.43
CA GLU A 67 9.20 0.15 -7.97
C GLU A 67 10.15 -0.55 -8.98
N SER A 68 10.22 -1.88 -8.93
CA SER A 68 11.15 -2.68 -9.76
C SER A 68 10.63 -2.99 -11.17
N HIS A 69 9.43 -2.51 -11.53
CA HIS A 69 8.77 -2.73 -12.83
C HIS A 69 8.66 -1.42 -13.63
#